data_AF-Q2R8W5-F1
#
_entry.id   AF-Q2R8W5-F1
#
_cell.length_a   1.000
_cell.length_b   1.000
_cell.length_c   1.000
_cell.angle_alpha   90.00
_cell.angle_beta   90.00
_cell.angle_gamma   90.00
#
_symmetry.space_group_name_H-M   'P 1'
#
loop_
_entity.id
_entity.type
_entity.pdbx_description
1 polymer ?
#
loop_
_entity_poly.entity_id
_entity_poly.type
_entity_poly.pdbx_seq_one_letter_code
_entity_poly.pdbx_strand_id
1 'polypeptide(L)'
;MYTSGHNKSNVLKWIKAKKVFSRQYVFVPIVIWGHWNLLVLCNFGETDYLGTDKGPRMLLLDSLKTTNPTRLRSNIKRFIADIFKTEEREENEQFINKICLEFPEVPQQNGDECGIYVLYFIYCFLQNKALGEDFSQLFDDPEEWENFRKGVHSFRENRENEIAE
;
A
#
# COMPACT_ATOMS: atom_id res chain seq x y z
N MET A 1 11.73 -5.86 11.81
CA MET A 1 11.10 -5.17 10.66
C MET A 1 11.86 -5.50 9.37
N TYR A 2 11.22 -5.60 8.19
CA TYR A 2 11.88 -6.09 6.95
C TYR A 2 13.26 -5.45 6.66
N THR A 3 13.38 -4.14 6.86
CA THR A 3 14.61 -3.34 6.66
C THR A 3 15.75 -3.67 7.63
N SER A 4 15.44 -4.22 8.82
CA SER A 4 16.43 -4.64 9.83
C SER A 4 17.08 -6.01 9.55
N GLY A 5 16.68 -6.70 8.47
CA GLY A 5 17.26 -7.98 8.04
C GLY A 5 16.80 -9.21 8.82
N HIS A 6 16.61 -9.12 10.14
CA HIS A 6 16.36 -10.26 11.03
C HIS A 6 15.18 -11.16 10.61
N ASN A 7 14.09 -10.57 10.12
CA ASN A 7 12.89 -11.32 9.69
C ASN A 7 12.74 -11.39 8.17
N LYS A 8 13.72 -10.91 7.40
CA LYS A 8 13.61 -10.77 5.94
C LYS A 8 13.29 -12.10 5.26
N SER A 9 14.02 -13.17 5.60
CA SER A 9 13.81 -14.49 5.00
C SER A 9 12.41 -15.05 5.27
N ASN A 10 11.93 -14.94 6.52
CA ASN A 10 10.60 -15.44 6.89
C ASN A 10 9.49 -14.67 6.18
N VAL A 11 9.59 -13.34 6.12
CA VAL A 11 8.64 -12.49 5.39
C VAL A 11 8.60 -12.88 3.91
N LEU A 12 9.76 -13.03 3.26
CA LEU A 12 9.82 -13.43 1.85
C LEU A 12 9.24 -14.84 1.60
N LYS A 13 9.49 -15.79 2.51
CA LYS A 13 8.88 -17.13 2.44
C LYS A 13 7.35 -17.07 2.53
N TRP A 14 6.80 -16.26 3.44
CA TRP A 14 5.35 -16.10 3.56
C TRP A 14 4.75 -15.41 2.33
N ILE A 15 5.43 -14.40 1.81
CA ILE A 15 5.02 -13.73 0.56
C ILE A 15 4.96 -14.72 -0.60
N LYS A 16 6.02 -15.52 -0.80
CA LYS A 16 6.07 -16.57 -1.84
C LYS A 16 4.91 -17.56 -1.68
N ALA A 17 4.66 -18.03 -0.45
CA ALA A 17 3.58 -18.98 -0.18
C ALA A 17 2.19 -18.41 -0.50
N LYS A 18 2.01 -17.09 -0.40
CA LYS A 18 0.74 -16.40 -0.71
C LYS A 18 0.59 -15.99 -2.18
N LYS A 19 1.67 -16.11 -2.97
CA LYS A 19 1.71 -15.70 -4.40
C LYS A 19 1.16 -14.30 -4.58
N VAL A 20 1.69 -13.33 -3.81
CA VAL A 20 1.06 -12.00 -3.72
C VAL A 20 0.99 -11.31 -5.09
N PHE A 21 1.95 -11.53 -5.97
CA PHE A 21 1.93 -10.94 -7.30
C PHE A 21 0.93 -11.58 -8.25
N SER A 22 0.31 -12.71 -7.92
CA SER A 22 -0.85 -13.19 -8.68
C SER A 22 -2.13 -12.40 -8.38
N ARG A 23 -2.09 -11.42 -7.47
CA ARG A 23 -3.22 -10.56 -7.13
C ARG A 23 -3.15 -9.28 -7.96
N GLN A 24 -4.32 -8.79 -8.36
CA GLN A 24 -4.43 -7.50 -9.04
C GLN A 24 -3.93 -6.34 -8.16
N TYR A 25 -4.29 -6.36 -6.88
CA TYR A 25 -3.86 -5.37 -5.90
C TYR A 25 -3.26 -6.03 -4.66
N VAL A 26 -2.14 -5.50 -4.18
CA VAL A 26 -1.53 -5.86 -2.89
C VAL A 26 -1.34 -4.60 -2.06
N PHE A 27 -2.00 -4.55 -0.90
CA PHE A 27 -1.87 -3.47 0.07
C PHE A 27 -0.72 -3.76 1.03
N VAL A 28 0.24 -2.84 1.12
CA VAL A 28 1.43 -2.94 1.97
C VAL A 28 1.48 -1.70 2.87
N PRO A 29 0.96 -1.79 4.10
CA PRO A 29 1.14 -0.73 5.09
C PRO A 29 2.63 -0.57 5.44
N ILE A 30 3.14 0.65 5.38
CA ILE A 30 4.52 1.00 5.69
C ILE A 30 4.53 1.90 6.91
N VAL A 31 5.27 1.50 7.95
CA VAL A 31 5.47 2.30 9.15
C VAL A 31 6.93 2.71 9.24
N ILE A 32 7.21 4.00 9.29
CA ILE A 32 8.56 4.52 9.54
C ILE A 32 8.44 5.63 10.57
N TRP A 33 9.11 5.46 11.71
CA TRP A 33 9.15 6.45 12.79
C TRP A 33 7.76 6.92 13.26
N GLY A 34 6.79 5.99 13.33
CA GLY A 34 5.43 6.29 13.77
C GLY A 34 4.49 6.81 12.67
N HIS A 35 5.03 7.19 11.50
CA HIS A 35 4.21 7.59 10.35
C HIS A 35 3.78 6.38 9.52
N TRP A 36 2.48 6.30 9.22
CA TRP A 36 1.87 5.26 8.39
C TRP A 36 1.64 5.76 6.97
N ASN A 37 2.11 4.99 6.00
CA ASN A 37 1.83 5.16 4.58
C ASN A 37 1.23 3.87 4.01
N LEU A 38 0.53 3.97 2.88
CA LEU A 38 0.06 2.81 2.15
C LEU A 38 0.79 2.70 0.81
N LEU A 39 1.50 1.59 0.62
CA LEU A 39 1.98 1.19 -0.70
C LEU A 39 0.96 0.22 -1.32
N VAL A 40 0.49 0.52 -2.52
CA VAL A 40 -0.36 -0.35 -3.31
C VAL A 40 0.44 -0.85 -4.51
N LEU A 41 0.51 -2.17 -4.66
CA LEU A 41 1.13 -2.82 -5.80
C LEU A 41 0.03 -3.25 -6.76
N CYS A 42 0.01 -2.68 -7.96
CA CYS A 42 -1.02 -2.92 -8.97
C CYS A 42 -0.45 -3.77 -10.11
N ASN A 43 -1.21 -4.78 -10.53
CA ASN A 43 -1.02 -5.56 -11.76
C ASN A 43 0.37 -6.22 -11.89
N PHE A 44 0.96 -6.64 -10.76
CA PHE A 44 2.27 -7.30 -10.76
C PHE A 44 2.25 -8.71 -11.36
N GLY A 45 1.07 -9.32 -11.55
CA GLY A 45 0.90 -10.64 -12.14
C GLY A 45 0.72 -10.63 -13.65
N GLU A 46 0.50 -9.45 -14.23
CA GLU A 46 0.27 -9.32 -15.67
C GLU A 46 1.61 -9.28 -16.39
N THR A 47 1.92 -10.38 -17.08
CA THR A 47 3.17 -10.55 -17.85
C THR A 47 3.05 -9.96 -19.26
N ASP A 48 1.82 -9.73 -19.74
CA ASP A 48 1.54 -9.15 -21.06
C ASP A 48 1.24 -7.65 -20.95
N TYR A 49 2.19 -6.92 -20.36
CA TYR A 49 2.18 -5.46 -20.19
C TYR A 49 2.09 -4.69 -21.52
N LEU A 50 2.15 -5.40 -22.65
CA LEU A 50 2.02 -4.87 -24.00
C LEU A 50 0.56 -4.82 -24.49
N GLY A 51 -0.40 -5.40 -23.74
CA GLY A 51 -1.80 -5.52 -24.14
C GLY A 51 -2.84 -4.90 -23.18
N THR A 52 -2.45 -4.51 -21.97
CA THR A 52 -3.30 -3.76 -21.02
C THR A 52 -2.92 -2.28 -21.03
N ASP A 53 -3.88 -1.35 -20.98
CA ASP A 53 -3.59 0.09 -20.97
C ASP A 53 -2.69 0.53 -19.79
N LYS A 54 -2.59 -0.27 -18.71
CA LYS A 54 -1.83 0.05 -17.48
C LYS A 54 -1.15 -1.20 -16.90
N GLY A 55 0.13 -1.40 -17.21
CA GLY A 55 0.97 -2.47 -16.65
C GLY A 55 1.31 -2.33 -15.15
N PRO A 56 2.36 -3.00 -14.63
CA PRO A 56 2.69 -3.01 -13.21
C PRO A 56 3.07 -1.63 -12.69
N ARG A 57 2.46 -1.22 -11.57
CA ARG A 57 2.65 0.12 -10.97
C ARG A 57 2.66 0.07 -9.46
N MET A 58 3.34 1.03 -8.85
CA MET A 58 3.40 1.19 -7.40
C MET A 58 2.80 2.55 -7.04
N LEU A 59 1.80 2.56 -6.16
CA LEU A 59 1.18 3.79 -5.66
C LEU A 59 1.57 3.95 -4.20
N LEU A 60 2.13 5.10 -3.84
CA LEU A 60 2.37 5.44 -2.45
C LEU A 60 1.42 6.55 -2.01
N LEU A 61 0.51 6.21 -1.10
CA LEU A 61 -0.44 7.13 -0.50
C LEU A 61 0.10 7.58 0.87
N ASP A 62 0.28 8.89 1.00
CA ASP A 62 0.79 9.58 2.18
C ASP A 62 -0.14 10.75 2.55
N SER A 63 -0.87 10.62 3.65
CA SER A 63 -1.78 11.63 4.17
C SER A 63 -1.08 12.83 4.83
N LEU A 64 0.23 12.75 5.11
CA LEU A 64 1.03 13.87 5.63
C LEU A 64 1.89 14.54 4.56
N LYS A 65 2.11 13.89 3.41
CA LYS A 65 3.08 14.32 2.36
C LYS A 65 4.48 14.61 2.90
N THR A 66 4.85 14.06 4.06
CA THR A 66 6.15 14.29 4.70
C THR A 66 7.19 13.25 4.31
N THR A 67 6.77 12.16 3.66
CA THR A 67 7.65 11.04 3.36
C THR A 67 8.70 11.44 2.33
N ASN A 68 9.99 11.29 2.70
CA ASN A 68 11.10 11.50 1.78
C ASN A 68 11.03 10.48 0.62
N PRO A 69 10.74 10.93 -0.62
CA PRO A 69 10.50 10.03 -1.75
C PRO A 69 11.73 9.19 -2.09
N THR A 70 12.92 9.77 -2.00
CA THR A 70 14.17 9.14 -2.43
C THR A 70 14.54 7.95 -1.56
N ARG A 71 14.50 8.12 -0.23
CA ARG A 71 14.86 7.05 0.72
C ARG A 71 13.82 5.94 0.74
N LEU A 72 12.54 6.27 0.61
CA LEU A 72 11.51 5.26 0.60
C LEU A 72 11.50 4.49 -0.73
N ARG A 73 11.72 5.17 -1.86
CA ARG A 73 11.80 4.54 -3.19
C ARG A 73 12.88 3.46 -3.26
N SER A 74 14.06 3.69 -2.69
CA SER A 74 15.13 2.67 -2.69
C SER A 74 14.76 1.44 -1.87
N ASN A 75 14.12 1.64 -0.71
CA ASN A 75 13.62 0.53 0.12
C ASN A 75 12.51 -0.26 -0.55
N ILE A 76 11.56 0.42 -1.20
CA ILE A 76 10.47 -0.21 -1.95
C ILE A 76 11.04 -1.01 -3.11
N LYS A 77 11.92 -0.43 -3.93
CA LYS A 77 12.55 -1.14 -5.05
C LYS A 77 13.28 -2.40 -4.61
N ARG A 78 14.05 -2.32 -3.51
CA ARG A 78 14.71 -3.48 -2.91
C ARG A 78 13.71 -4.53 -2.45
N PHE A 79 12.64 -4.11 -1.77
CA PHE A 79 11.58 -5.01 -1.34
C PHE A 79 10.95 -5.77 -2.50
N ILE A 80 10.63 -5.08 -3.59
CA ILE A 80 10.10 -5.69 -4.82
C ILE A 80 11.13 -6.66 -5.42
N ALA A 81 12.38 -6.24 -5.60
CA ALA A 81 13.43 -7.09 -6.16
C ALA A 81 13.63 -8.40 -5.37
N ASP A 82 13.59 -8.31 -4.04
CA ASP A 82 13.68 -9.48 -3.17
C ASP A 82 12.48 -10.42 -3.33
N ILE A 83 11.27 -9.92 -3.57
CA ILE A 83 10.09 -10.76 -3.87
C ILE A 83 10.25 -11.43 -5.22
N PHE A 84 10.60 -10.68 -6.28
CA PHE A 84 10.84 -11.23 -7.62
C PHE A 84 11.86 -12.37 -7.60
N LYS A 85 12.98 -12.14 -6.92
CA LYS A 85 14.03 -13.15 -6.74
C LYS A 85 13.52 -14.38 -5.98
N THR A 86 12.72 -14.17 -4.94
CA THR A 86 12.19 -15.27 -4.12
C THR A 86 11.14 -16.09 -4.88
N GLU A 87 10.35 -15.45 -5.72
CA GLU A 87 9.36 -16.09 -6.60
C GLU A 87 9.96 -16.69 -7.88
N GLU A 88 11.29 -16.59 -8.07
CA GLU A 88 12.01 -17.13 -9.24
C GLU A 88 11.46 -16.62 -10.58
N ARG A 89 11.08 -15.34 -10.59
CA ARG A 89 10.55 -14.64 -11.77
C ARG A 89 11.65 -14.39 -12.80
N GLU A 90 11.32 -14.49 -14.09
CA GLU A 90 12.26 -14.28 -15.20
C GLU A 90 12.58 -12.79 -15.39
N GLU A 91 11.70 -11.91 -14.93
CA GLU A 91 11.86 -10.46 -15.02
C GLU A 91 13.11 -9.98 -14.26
N ASN A 92 13.99 -9.25 -14.97
CA ASN A 92 15.27 -8.80 -14.45
C ASN A 92 15.20 -7.43 -13.73
N GLU A 93 16.32 -6.96 -13.17
CA GLU A 93 16.39 -5.65 -12.50
C GLU A 93 16.00 -4.45 -13.39
N GLN A 94 16.19 -4.56 -14.72
CA GLN A 94 15.79 -3.49 -15.64
C GLN A 94 14.27 -3.36 -15.72
N PHE A 95 13.53 -4.47 -15.61
CA PHE A 95 12.07 -4.46 -15.50
C PHE A 95 11.63 -3.73 -14.24
N ILE A 96 12.16 -4.11 -13.07
CA ILE A 96 11.83 -3.47 -11.78
C ILE A 96 12.14 -1.97 -11.81
N ASN A 97 13.21 -1.57 -12.50
CA ASN A 97 13.57 -0.16 -12.65
C ASN A 97 12.62 0.65 -13.52
N LYS A 98 11.91 0.00 -14.44
CA LYS A 98 10.86 0.62 -15.29
C LYS A 98 9.52 0.77 -14.57
N ILE A 99 9.26 0.00 -13.51
CA ILE A 99 8.03 0.13 -12.73
C ILE A 99 7.98 1.52 -12.07
N CYS A 100 6.93 2.27 -12.40
CA CYS A 100 6.73 3.60 -11.86
C CYS A 100 6.33 3.54 -10.37
N LEU A 101 6.91 4.45 -9.57
CA LEU A 101 6.42 4.74 -8.22
C LEU A 101 5.74 6.10 -8.27
N GLU A 102 4.42 6.07 -8.12
CA GLU A 102 3.54 7.23 -8.20
C GLU A 102 3.14 7.68 -6.79
N PHE A 103 2.85 8.97 -6.68
CA PHE A 103 2.41 9.61 -5.44
C PHE A 103 1.07 10.30 -5.73
N PRO A 104 -0.05 9.55 -5.74
CA PRO A 104 -1.36 10.13 -6.01
C PRO A 104 -1.69 11.22 -5.00
N GLU A 105 -2.45 12.20 -5.45
CA GLU A 105 -3.09 13.17 -4.56
C GLU A 105 -4.19 12.47 -3.75
N VAL A 106 -4.15 12.64 -2.43
CA VAL A 106 -5.06 12.02 -1.47
C VAL A 106 -5.45 13.03 -0.40
N PRO A 107 -6.58 12.84 0.32
CA PRO A 107 -6.92 13.64 1.48
C PRO A 107 -5.76 13.75 2.46
N GLN A 108 -5.47 14.98 2.86
CA GLN A 108 -4.38 15.27 3.77
C GLN A 108 -4.93 15.40 5.19
N GLN A 109 -4.20 14.84 6.14
CA GLN A 109 -4.56 14.88 7.54
C GLN A 109 -4.05 16.14 8.22
N ASN A 110 -4.75 16.53 9.28
CA ASN A 110 -4.25 17.45 10.29
C ASN A 110 -4.19 16.69 11.63
N GLY A 111 -2.99 16.49 12.18
CA GLY A 111 -2.78 15.75 13.44
C GLY A 111 -2.33 14.30 13.24
N ASP A 112 -2.64 13.43 14.21
CA ASP A 112 -2.02 12.10 14.36
C ASP A 112 -2.96 10.94 13.96
N GLU A 113 -3.56 11.03 12.78
CA GLU A 113 -4.56 10.06 12.29
C GLU A 113 -4.07 9.21 11.09
N CYS A 114 -2.77 9.18 10.80
CA CYS A 114 -2.22 8.50 9.61
C CYS A 114 -2.63 7.02 9.48
N GLY A 115 -2.78 6.32 10.60
CA GLY A 115 -3.31 4.95 10.60
C GLY A 115 -4.77 4.85 10.12
N ILE A 116 -5.62 5.82 10.48
CA ILE A 116 -7.02 5.87 10.04
C ILE A 116 -7.09 6.16 8.55
N TYR A 117 -6.26 7.09 8.06
CA TYR A 117 -6.16 7.38 6.63
C TYR A 117 -5.73 6.14 5.83
N VAL A 118 -4.74 5.38 6.29
CA VAL A 118 -4.35 4.11 5.64
C VAL A 118 -5.54 3.14 5.55
N LEU A 119 -6.34 3.00 6.60
CA LEU A 119 -7.53 2.14 6.58
C LEU A 119 -8.59 2.66 5.60
N TYR A 120 -8.81 3.98 5.59
CA TYR A 120 -9.76 4.62 4.69
C TYR A 120 -9.34 4.45 3.22
N PHE A 121 -8.05 4.62 2.92
CA PHE A 121 -7.52 4.36 1.58
C PHE A 121 -7.80 2.92 1.13
N ILE A 122 -7.53 1.92 1.97
CA ILE A 122 -7.85 0.52 1.65
C ILE A 122 -9.36 0.35 1.41
N TYR A 123 -10.19 0.93 2.28
CA TYR A 123 -11.65 0.88 2.14
C TYR A 123 -12.12 1.46 0.80
N CYS A 124 -11.66 2.66 0.43
CA CYS A 124 -11.99 3.28 -0.86
C CYS A 124 -11.55 2.39 -2.03
N PHE A 125 -10.34 1.83 -2.00
CA PHE A 125 -9.86 0.91 -3.03
C PHE A 125 -10.73 -0.34 -3.18
N LEU A 126 -11.25 -0.88 -2.08
CA LEU A 126 -12.07 -2.09 -2.09
C LEU A 126 -13.50 -1.84 -2.58
N GLN A 127 -14.08 -0.69 -2.22
CA GLN A 127 -15.41 -0.30 -2.68
C GLN A 127 -15.40 0.04 -4.17
N ASN A 128 -14.34 0.69 -4.64
CA ASN A 128 -14.32 1.27 -5.97
C ASN A 128 -13.73 0.36 -7.05
N LYS A 129 -14.27 -0.86 -7.16
CA LYS A 129 -13.94 -1.79 -8.27
C LYS A 129 -14.27 -1.22 -9.65
N ALA A 130 -15.15 -0.22 -9.72
CA ALA A 130 -15.66 0.36 -10.96
C ALA A 130 -14.74 1.43 -11.58
N LEU A 131 -13.84 2.06 -10.81
CA LEU A 131 -13.10 3.24 -11.28
C LEU A 131 -11.88 2.96 -12.16
N GLY A 132 -11.57 1.70 -12.50
CA GLY A 132 -10.53 1.44 -13.52
C GLY A 132 -9.20 2.17 -13.24
N GLU A 133 -8.77 2.14 -11.98
CA GLU A 133 -7.53 2.79 -11.52
C GLU A 133 -7.51 4.32 -11.73
N ASP A 134 -8.67 4.96 -11.81
CA ASP A 134 -8.86 6.40 -11.64
C ASP A 134 -9.05 6.71 -10.15
N PHE A 135 -8.00 7.26 -9.54
CA PHE A 135 -7.95 7.54 -8.12
C PHE A 135 -8.41 8.95 -7.77
N SER A 136 -8.72 9.78 -8.77
CA SER A 136 -9.16 11.15 -8.56
C SER A 136 -10.48 11.24 -7.77
N GLN A 137 -11.35 10.23 -7.94
CA GLN A 137 -12.68 10.19 -7.32
C GLN A 137 -12.73 9.35 -6.03
N LEU A 138 -11.61 8.77 -5.58
CA LEU A 138 -11.61 7.85 -4.43
C LEU A 138 -11.95 8.52 -3.09
N PHE A 139 -12.03 9.85 -3.05
CA PHE A 139 -12.01 10.62 -1.81
C PHE A 139 -12.92 11.86 -1.82
N ASP A 140 -13.90 11.88 -2.72
CA ASP A 140 -14.74 13.06 -2.96
C ASP A 140 -16.00 13.14 -2.06
N ASP A 141 -16.16 12.22 -1.10
CA ASP A 141 -17.29 12.19 -0.17
C ASP A 141 -16.85 12.49 1.28
N PRO A 142 -16.98 13.76 1.74
CA PRO A 142 -16.67 14.14 3.11
C PRO A 142 -17.56 13.47 4.17
N GLU A 143 -18.80 13.11 3.81
CA GLU A 143 -19.72 12.44 4.73
C GLU A 143 -19.29 10.99 4.94
N GLU A 144 -18.91 10.29 3.87
CA GLU A 144 -18.35 8.94 3.95
C GLU A 144 -17.07 8.93 4.79
N TRP A 145 -16.16 9.88 4.57
CA TRP A 145 -14.94 10.03 5.37
C TRP A 145 -15.25 10.19 6.85
N GLU A 146 -16.13 11.12 7.22
CA GLU A 146 -16.42 11.42 8.63
C GLU A 146 -17.13 10.23 9.31
N ASN A 147 -18.02 9.55 8.60
CA ASN A 147 -18.68 8.33 9.09
C ASN A 147 -17.66 7.20 9.30
N PHE A 148 -16.75 6.99 8.35
CA PHE A 148 -15.66 6.02 8.48
C PHE A 148 -14.77 6.34 9.69
N ARG A 149 -14.33 7.60 9.81
CA ARG A 149 -13.48 8.10 10.90
C ARG A 149 -14.13 7.86 12.27
N LYS A 150 -15.40 8.24 12.44
CA LYS A 150 -16.16 7.98 13.67
C LYS A 150 -16.27 6.48 13.98
N GLY A 151 -16.51 5.65 12.96
CA GLY A 151 -16.57 4.20 13.12
C GLY A 151 -15.27 3.61 13.66
N VAL A 152 -14.11 4.05 13.13
CA VAL A 152 -12.80 3.59 13.63
C VAL A 152 -12.54 4.06 15.06
N HIS A 153 -12.88 5.30 15.42
CA HIS A 153 -12.74 5.79 16.79
C HIS A 153 -13.61 5.02 17.77
N SER A 154 -14.89 4.82 17.46
CA SER A 154 -15.80 4.04 18.31
C SER A 154 -15.32 2.60 18.49
N PHE A 155 -14.79 1.96 17.43
CA PHE A 155 -14.21 0.63 17.55
C PHE A 155 -13.01 0.57 18.51
N ARG A 156 -12.14 1.60 18.50
CA ARG A 156 -10.98 1.69 19.41
C ARG A 156 -11.42 1.87 20.85
N GLU A 157 -12.36 2.78 21.11
CA GLU A 157 -12.90 3.03 22.45
C GLU A 157 -13.55 1.77 23.05
N ASN A 158 -14.36 1.05 22.27
CA ASN A 158 -15.00 -0.19 22.72
C ASN A 158 -13.96 -1.25 23.09
N ARG A 159 -12.90 -1.40 22.28
CA ARG A 159 -11.79 -2.33 22.56
C ARG A 159 -11.00 -1.98 23.80
N GLU A 160 -10.79 -0.69 24.06
CA GLU A 160 -10.10 -0.23 25.26
C GLU A 160 -10.93 -0.52 26.52
N ASN A 161 -12.25 -0.35 26.44
CA ASN A 161 -13.17 -0.71 27.52
C ASN A 161 -13.21 -2.23 27.78
N GLU A 162 -13.25 -3.06 26.73
CA GLU A 162 -13.23 -4.54 26.85
C GLU A 162 -11.93 -5.08 27.50
N ILE A 163 -10.81 -4.38 27.34
CA ILE A 163 -9.51 -4.78 27.93
C ILE A 163 -9.38 -4.29 29.38
N ALA A 164 -10.15 -3.26 29.76
CA ALA A 164 -10.12 -2.67 31.09
C ALA A 164 -11.02 -3.40 32.11
N GLU A 165 -11.94 -4.26 31.64
CA GLU A 165 -12.76 -5.18 32.44
C GLU A 165 -12.07 -6.52 32.71
#